data_AF-R6WXA5-F1
#
_entry.id   AF-R6WXA5-F1
#
_cell.length_a   1.000
_cell.length_b   1.000
_cell.length_c   1.000
_cell.angle_alpha   90.00
_cell.angle_beta   90.00
_cell.angle_gamma   90.00
#
_symmetry.space_group_name_H-M   'P 1'
#
loop_
_entity.id
_entity.type
_entity.pdbx_description
1 polymer ?
#
loop_
_entity_poly.entity_id
_entity_poly.type
_entity_poly.pdbx_seq_one_letter_code
_entity_poly.pdbx_strand_id
1 'polypeptide(L)'
;MADRLEKLKTVSFQEGLGNMNDKSKRLVQAVDMLAMAINAKVDKEKLERTALLCKCDLVTGMVIEFTELQGVMGREYAKLDGEAPEVALGIYEHYLPRFAGDELPTTDIGRLTGIADKLDNICATFSRGLAPTGSQDPYALRRQALGIINILLDGNYHVSLYKVIAGALYLLNIPAEDTKKLVPQIAEFMKQRLRNMLMDQGIRYDVVDAVLADQMNDDFTDLVARAKALNSFVASAEAPALIQAATRVANLCKKIEEESAINPQLFAVEAEGALHNAAMAASKEVLVAATKYDYAAVLAEAVKLVDPINKFFEDVMVMDEDVRVKNNRLALLAAVKDITHAVGDLSVIVQ
;
A
#
# COMPACT_ATOMS: atom_id res chain seq x y z
N MET A 1 -35.01 7.55 -0.46
CA MET A 1 -33.70 7.39 0.19
C MET A 1 -33.29 8.68 0.86
N ALA A 2 -33.37 9.81 0.16
CA ALA A 2 -33.14 11.14 0.73
C ALA A 2 -33.95 11.41 2.03
N ASP A 3 -35.22 11.03 2.11
CA ASP A 3 -36.03 11.23 3.32
C ASP A 3 -35.54 10.41 4.53
N ARG A 4 -34.81 9.33 4.29
CA ARG A 4 -34.21 8.48 5.34
C ARG A 4 -32.89 9.04 5.85
N LEU A 5 -32.26 9.95 5.12
CA LEU A 5 -31.00 10.59 5.51
C LEU A 5 -31.13 11.32 6.84
N GLU A 6 -32.25 12.01 7.08
CA GLU A 6 -32.53 12.70 8.34
C GLU A 6 -32.70 11.73 9.51
N LYS A 7 -33.29 10.55 9.25
CA LYS A 7 -33.45 9.49 10.26
C LYS A 7 -32.10 8.91 10.70
N LEU A 8 -31.03 9.01 9.90
CA LEU A 8 -29.70 8.56 10.33
C LEU A 8 -29.15 9.32 11.54
N LYS A 9 -29.71 10.48 11.88
CA LYS A 9 -29.37 11.20 13.12
C LYS A 9 -29.71 10.41 14.38
N THR A 10 -30.65 9.47 14.31
CA THR A 10 -31.03 8.62 15.45
C THR A 10 -30.08 7.44 15.66
N VAL A 11 -29.20 7.15 14.70
CA VAL A 11 -28.26 6.03 14.77
C VAL A 11 -26.89 6.56 15.15
N SER A 12 -26.46 6.27 16.38
CA SER A 12 -25.11 6.61 16.85
C SER A 12 -24.07 5.89 16.00
N PHE A 13 -23.00 6.59 15.60
CA PHE A 13 -21.90 5.98 14.87
C PHE A 13 -20.88 5.36 15.84
N GLN A 14 -20.25 6.20 16.65
CA GLN A 14 -19.31 5.80 17.68
C GLN A 14 -19.26 6.89 18.74
N GLU A 15 -18.96 6.52 19.98
CA GLU A 15 -18.93 7.46 21.11
C GLU A 15 -18.02 8.66 20.82
N GLY A 16 -18.60 9.86 20.88
CA GLY A 16 -17.90 11.12 20.62
C GLY A 16 -17.53 11.38 19.15
N LEU A 17 -18.09 10.65 18.18
CA LEU A 17 -17.87 10.85 16.73
C LEU A 17 -19.17 11.12 15.94
N GLY A 18 -20.26 11.41 16.64
CA GLY A 18 -21.55 11.79 16.05
C GLY A 18 -22.41 10.60 15.64
N ASN A 19 -23.26 10.83 14.63
CA ASN A 19 -24.26 9.87 14.16
C ASN A 19 -23.99 9.43 12.70
N MET A 20 -24.81 8.52 12.18
CA MET A 20 -24.66 8.01 10.81
C MET A 20 -24.94 9.06 9.72
N ASN A 21 -25.68 10.14 10.02
CA ASN A 21 -25.82 11.28 9.10
C ASN A 21 -24.50 12.04 8.97
N ASP A 22 -23.82 12.29 10.09
CA ASP A 22 -22.50 12.94 10.12
C ASP A 22 -21.47 12.09 9.38
N LYS A 23 -21.52 10.76 9.57
CA LYS A 23 -20.71 9.82 8.79
C LYS A 23 -21.01 9.91 7.30
N SER A 24 -22.28 9.93 6.88
CA SER A 24 -22.64 10.02 5.46
C SER A 24 -22.08 11.28 4.80
N LYS A 25 -22.18 12.43 5.47
CA LYS A 25 -21.56 13.69 5.00
C LYS A 25 -20.03 13.63 4.94
N ARG A 26 -19.42 12.92 5.88
CA ARG A 26 -17.97 12.69 5.90
C ARG A 26 -17.53 11.76 4.78
N LEU A 27 -18.32 10.73 4.46
CA LEU A 27 -18.07 9.81 3.35
C LEU A 27 -18.07 10.54 2.01
N VAL A 28 -18.97 11.50 1.78
CA VAL A 28 -18.95 12.34 0.58
C VAL A 28 -17.58 13.01 0.37
N GLN A 29 -17.01 13.58 1.44
CA GLN A 29 -15.67 14.19 1.38
C GLN A 29 -14.57 13.14 1.21
N ALA A 30 -14.71 11.98 1.85
CA ALA A 30 -13.72 10.90 1.79
C ALA A 30 -13.64 10.26 0.39
N VAL A 31 -14.77 10.04 -0.28
CA VAL A 31 -14.77 9.51 -1.64
C VAL A 31 -14.19 10.50 -2.65
N ASP A 32 -14.43 11.80 -2.47
CA ASP A 32 -13.83 12.87 -3.26
C ASP A 32 -12.29 12.89 -3.12
N MET A 33 -11.81 12.81 -1.87
CA MET A 33 -10.39 12.73 -1.57
C MET A 33 -9.74 11.50 -2.19
N LEU A 34 -10.39 10.33 -2.08
CA LEU A 34 -9.92 9.08 -2.67
C LEU A 34 -9.90 9.13 -4.19
N ALA A 35 -10.98 9.61 -4.81
CA ALA A 35 -11.09 9.76 -6.26
C ALA A 35 -9.98 10.66 -6.81
N MET A 36 -9.66 11.76 -6.13
CA MET A 36 -8.55 12.64 -6.50
C MET A 36 -7.18 11.96 -6.30
N ALA A 37 -7.00 11.24 -5.18
CA ALA A 37 -5.74 10.58 -4.86
C ALA A 37 -5.35 9.49 -5.88
N ILE A 38 -6.33 8.79 -6.46
CA ILE A 38 -6.10 7.75 -7.47
C ILE A 38 -6.38 8.21 -8.91
N ASN A 39 -6.75 9.48 -9.10
CA ASN A 39 -7.19 10.04 -10.38
C ASN A 39 -8.31 9.20 -11.04
N ALA A 40 -9.32 8.83 -10.26
CA ALA A 40 -10.42 7.97 -10.68
C ALA A 40 -11.26 8.63 -11.78
N LYS A 41 -11.57 7.88 -12.85
CA LYS A 41 -12.46 8.33 -13.93
C LYS A 41 -13.91 7.95 -13.62
N VAL A 42 -14.50 8.67 -12.69
CA VAL A 42 -15.87 8.43 -12.23
C VAL A 42 -16.73 9.69 -12.35
N ASP A 43 -18.03 9.48 -12.54
CA ASP A 43 -19.01 10.56 -12.44
C ASP A 43 -19.08 11.04 -10.98
N LYS A 44 -18.60 12.26 -10.75
CA LYS A 44 -18.50 12.85 -9.42
C LYS A 44 -19.87 12.96 -8.74
N GLU A 45 -20.90 13.39 -9.46
CA GLU A 45 -22.24 13.56 -8.89
C GLU A 45 -22.80 12.22 -8.41
N LYS A 46 -22.62 11.16 -9.22
CA LYS A 46 -23.06 9.80 -8.84
C LYS A 46 -22.25 9.24 -7.67
N LEU A 47 -20.94 9.50 -7.62
CA LEU A 47 -20.08 9.07 -6.51
C LEU A 47 -20.52 9.72 -5.19
N GLU A 48 -20.65 11.04 -5.17
CA GLU A 48 -21.10 11.79 -3.99
C GLU A 48 -22.51 11.37 -3.57
N ARG A 49 -23.42 11.19 -4.54
CA ARG A 49 -24.79 10.72 -4.28
C ARG A 49 -24.80 9.33 -3.65
N THR A 50 -23.94 8.43 -4.12
CA THR A 50 -23.77 7.09 -3.55
C THR A 50 -23.29 7.18 -2.11
N ALA A 51 -22.21 7.93 -1.86
CA ALA A 51 -21.63 8.09 -0.53
C ALA A 51 -22.60 8.72 0.48
N LEU A 52 -23.46 9.64 0.02
CA LEU A 52 -24.48 10.28 0.86
C LEU A 52 -25.58 9.29 1.26
N LEU A 53 -25.98 8.40 0.37
CA LEU A 53 -27.14 7.53 0.55
C LEU A 53 -26.79 6.12 1.05
N CYS A 54 -25.53 5.70 1.00
CA CYS A 54 -25.11 4.31 1.20
C CYS A 54 -25.52 3.71 2.54
N LYS A 55 -25.69 4.52 3.59
CA LYS A 55 -26.13 4.06 4.93
C LYS A 55 -27.61 4.24 5.23
N CYS A 56 -28.41 4.76 4.28
CA CYS A 56 -29.83 5.05 4.49
C CYS A 56 -30.70 3.80 4.72
N ASP A 57 -30.19 2.62 4.35
CA ASP A 57 -30.88 1.34 4.57
C ASP A 57 -30.89 0.92 6.05
N LEU A 58 -29.93 1.37 6.87
CA LEU A 58 -29.83 1.07 8.31
C LEU A 58 -31.07 1.46 9.13
N VAL A 59 -31.86 2.42 8.65
CA VAL A 59 -33.09 2.92 9.32
C VAL A 59 -34.37 2.35 8.71
N THR A 60 -34.25 1.33 7.87
CA THR A 60 -35.40 0.64 7.27
C THR A 60 -35.85 -0.52 8.15
N GLY A 61 -37.16 -0.74 8.25
CA GLY A 61 -37.72 -1.82 9.08
C GLY A 61 -37.13 -3.18 8.72
N MET A 62 -36.99 -3.47 7.42
CA MET A 62 -36.40 -4.73 6.96
C MET A 62 -34.96 -4.94 7.43
N VAL A 63 -34.11 -3.90 7.41
CA VAL A 63 -32.71 -4.03 7.84
C VAL A 63 -32.58 -4.06 9.36
N ILE A 64 -33.47 -3.37 10.07
CA ILE A 64 -33.55 -3.44 11.54
C ILE A 64 -33.91 -4.87 11.99
N GLU A 65 -34.83 -5.53 11.28
CA GLU A 65 -35.24 -6.90 11.56
C GLU A 65 -34.23 -7.95 11.02
N PHE A 66 -33.64 -7.71 9.84
CA PHE A 66 -32.76 -8.64 9.13
C PHE A 66 -31.49 -7.93 8.66
N THR A 67 -30.45 -7.93 9.49
CA THR A 67 -29.18 -7.24 9.22
C THR A 67 -28.42 -7.80 8.01
N GLU A 68 -28.68 -9.06 7.63
CA GLU A 68 -28.14 -9.70 6.43
C GLU A 68 -28.62 -9.08 5.10
N LEU A 69 -29.71 -8.32 5.14
CA LEU A 69 -30.28 -7.64 3.97
C LEU A 69 -29.66 -6.25 3.70
N GLN A 70 -28.67 -5.84 4.50
CA GLN A 70 -27.89 -4.62 4.29
C GLN A 70 -27.30 -4.56 2.87
N GLY A 71 -27.31 -3.38 2.26
CA GLY A 71 -26.88 -3.15 0.88
C GLY A 71 -27.88 -3.64 -0.16
N VAL A 72 -28.44 -4.85 -0.03
CA VAL A 72 -29.45 -5.39 -0.95
C VAL A 72 -30.71 -4.53 -0.89
N MET A 73 -31.25 -4.30 0.31
CA MET A 73 -32.40 -3.43 0.49
C MET A 73 -32.07 -1.98 0.15
N GLY A 74 -30.84 -1.54 0.44
CA GLY A 74 -30.36 -0.23 0.04
C GLY A 74 -30.48 0.00 -1.47
N ARG A 75 -30.02 -0.95 -2.28
CA ARG A 75 -30.15 -0.89 -3.74
C ARG A 75 -31.60 -0.92 -4.21
N GLU A 76 -32.42 -1.83 -3.69
CA GLU A 76 -33.82 -1.93 -4.15
C GLU A 76 -34.64 -0.69 -3.79
N TYR A 77 -34.44 -0.11 -2.61
CA TYR A 77 -35.06 1.17 -2.26
C TYR A 77 -34.55 2.31 -3.15
N ALA A 78 -33.24 2.39 -3.42
CA ALA A 78 -32.69 3.44 -4.30
C ALA A 78 -33.30 3.38 -5.71
N LYS A 79 -33.48 2.17 -6.28
CA LYS A 79 -34.16 1.98 -7.57
C LYS A 79 -35.62 2.45 -7.53
N LEU A 80 -36.36 2.09 -6.48
CA LEU A 80 -37.76 2.50 -6.31
C LEU A 80 -37.91 4.01 -6.17
N ASP A 81 -36.91 4.66 -5.56
CA ASP A 81 -36.86 6.11 -5.38
C ASP A 81 -36.37 6.86 -6.65
N GLY A 82 -36.08 6.13 -7.74
CA GLY A 82 -35.68 6.71 -9.03
C GLY A 82 -34.22 7.14 -9.12
N GLU A 83 -33.35 6.70 -8.20
CA GLU A 83 -31.91 6.97 -8.28
C GLU A 83 -31.28 6.29 -9.51
N ALA A 84 -30.18 6.86 -10.01
CA ALA A 84 -29.47 6.29 -11.15
C ALA A 84 -29.01 4.84 -10.88
N PRO A 85 -29.00 3.94 -11.89
CA PRO A 85 -28.61 2.54 -11.71
C PRO A 85 -27.24 2.37 -11.06
N GLU A 86 -26.27 3.23 -11.39
CA GLU A 86 -24.91 3.19 -10.85
C GLU A 86 -24.87 3.60 -9.37
N VAL A 87 -25.73 4.53 -8.95
CA VAL A 87 -25.88 4.92 -7.54
C VAL A 87 -26.48 3.77 -6.75
N ALA A 88 -27.55 3.16 -7.26
CA ALA A 88 -28.18 2.02 -6.60
C ALA A 88 -27.21 0.83 -6.49
N LEU A 89 -26.43 0.55 -7.54
CA LEU A 89 -25.41 -0.50 -7.51
C LEU A 89 -24.29 -0.16 -6.53
N GLY A 90 -23.79 1.08 -6.51
CA GLY A 90 -22.78 1.53 -5.54
C GLY A 90 -23.23 1.41 -4.09
N ILE A 91 -24.51 1.66 -3.79
CA ILE A 91 -25.09 1.45 -2.45
C ILE A 91 -25.04 -0.02 -2.04
N TYR A 92 -25.21 -0.96 -2.97
CA TYR A 92 -25.00 -2.38 -2.66
C TYR A 92 -23.52 -2.71 -2.50
N GLU A 93 -22.72 -2.31 -3.49
CA GLU A 93 -21.31 -2.72 -3.60
C GLU A 93 -20.43 -2.16 -2.47
N HIS A 94 -20.73 -1.01 -1.86
CA HIS A 94 -19.87 -0.47 -0.80
C HIS A 94 -19.76 -1.39 0.43
N TYR A 95 -20.74 -2.28 0.66
CA TYR A 95 -20.67 -3.28 1.71
C TYR A 95 -19.67 -4.40 1.39
N LEU A 96 -19.38 -4.65 0.11
CA LEU A 96 -18.46 -5.68 -0.34
C LEU A 96 -17.00 -5.31 -0.06
N PRO A 97 -16.11 -6.30 0.13
CA PRO A 97 -16.45 -7.66 0.57
C PRO A 97 -16.94 -7.65 2.03
N ARG A 98 -17.96 -8.47 2.35
CA ARG A 98 -18.56 -8.57 3.69
C ARG A 98 -17.84 -9.59 4.59
N PHE A 99 -17.14 -10.55 3.97
CA PHE A 99 -16.32 -11.58 4.62
C PHE A 99 -15.17 -12.00 3.71
N ALA A 100 -14.22 -12.79 4.23
CA ALA A 100 -13.09 -13.27 3.45
C ALA A 100 -13.57 -14.22 2.34
N GLY A 101 -13.20 -13.93 1.09
CA GLY A 101 -13.65 -14.69 -0.09
C GLY A 101 -15.04 -14.30 -0.62
N ASP A 102 -15.65 -13.23 -0.10
CA ASP A 102 -16.85 -12.63 -0.69
C ASP A 102 -16.51 -11.94 -2.02
N GLU A 103 -17.54 -11.62 -2.80
CA GLU A 103 -17.39 -10.86 -4.05
C GLU A 103 -16.81 -9.47 -3.78
N LEU A 104 -16.09 -8.93 -4.77
CA LEU A 104 -15.56 -7.57 -4.73
C LEU A 104 -16.45 -6.60 -5.51
N PRO A 105 -16.50 -5.31 -5.13
CA PRO A 105 -17.14 -4.27 -5.93
C PRO A 105 -16.60 -4.24 -7.36
N THR A 106 -17.49 -4.25 -8.35
CA THR A 106 -17.11 -4.24 -9.76
C THR A 106 -17.03 -2.83 -10.34
N THR A 107 -17.73 -1.86 -9.73
CA THR A 107 -17.72 -0.47 -10.19
C THR A 107 -16.77 0.40 -9.36
N ASP A 108 -16.12 1.37 -9.99
CA ASP A 108 -15.26 2.32 -9.29
C ASP A 108 -16.03 3.11 -8.20
N ILE A 109 -17.32 3.40 -8.42
CA ILE A 109 -18.19 4.06 -7.43
C ILE A 109 -18.35 3.18 -6.18
N GLY A 110 -18.66 1.90 -6.36
CA GLY A 110 -18.75 0.92 -5.28
C GLY A 110 -17.42 0.75 -4.55
N ARG A 111 -16.32 0.62 -5.30
CA ARG A 111 -14.95 0.47 -4.76
C ARG A 111 -14.55 1.65 -3.90
N LEU A 112 -14.67 2.88 -4.41
CA LEU A 112 -14.31 4.11 -3.71
C LEU A 112 -15.15 4.31 -2.44
N THR A 113 -16.47 4.10 -2.55
CA THR A 113 -17.38 4.23 -1.40
C THR A 113 -17.09 3.17 -0.35
N GLY A 114 -16.80 1.93 -0.75
CA GLY A 114 -16.44 0.84 0.16
C GLY A 114 -15.09 1.06 0.85
N ILE A 115 -14.08 1.56 0.14
CA ILE A 115 -12.79 1.93 0.74
C ILE A 115 -12.99 3.06 1.75
N ALA A 116 -13.71 4.12 1.37
CA ALA A 116 -14.00 5.27 2.24
C ALA A 116 -14.68 4.84 3.54
N ASP A 117 -15.72 4.01 3.45
CA ASP A 117 -16.48 3.55 4.61
C ASP A 117 -15.65 2.71 5.57
N LYS A 118 -14.90 1.74 5.03
CA LYS A 118 -14.05 0.84 5.83
C LYS A 118 -12.88 1.60 6.46
N LEU A 119 -12.27 2.53 5.72
CA LEU A 119 -11.16 3.33 6.25
C LEU A 119 -11.63 4.29 7.34
N ASP A 120 -12.80 4.90 7.16
CA ASP A 120 -13.43 5.77 8.16
C ASP A 120 -13.66 5.01 9.47
N ASN A 121 -14.18 3.77 9.41
CA ASN A 121 -14.38 2.93 10.59
C ASN A 121 -13.06 2.57 11.29
N ILE A 122 -12.01 2.23 10.53
CA ILE A 122 -10.69 1.92 11.07
C ILE A 122 -10.12 3.16 11.79
N CYS A 123 -10.11 4.32 11.13
CA CYS A 123 -9.58 5.56 11.68
C CYS A 123 -10.37 6.00 12.93
N ALA A 124 -11.71 5.94 12.87
CA ALA A 124 -12.59 6.24 13.99
C ALA A 124 -12.27 5.37 15.20
N THR A 125 -12.18 4.05 15.01
CA THR A 125 -11.94 3.10 16.09
C THR A 125 -10.54 3.24 16.70
N PHE A 126 -9.51 3.44 15.88
CA PHE A 126 -8.15 3.72 16.37
C PHE A 126 -8.08 5.04 17.15
N SER A 127 -8.77 6.09 16.68
CA SER A 127 -8.82 7.39 17.36
C SER A 127 -9.47 7.35 18.75
N ARG A 128 -10.17 6.27 19.08
CA ARG A 128 -10.78 6.03 20.39
C ARG A 128 -9.95 5.12 21.29
N GLY A 129 -8.75 4.72 20.86
CA GLY A 129 -7.92 3.77 21.60
C GLY A 129 -8.45 2.34 21.59
N LEU A 130 -9.36 2.01 20.66
CA LEU A 130 -10.01 0.71 20.54
C LEU A 130 -9.34 -0.17 19.47
N ALA A 131 -8.04 0.01 19.28
CA ALA A 131 -7.26 -0.79 18.34
C ALA A 131 -7.33 -2.29 18.73
N PRO A 132 -7.39 -3.22 17.76
CA PRO A 132 -7.47 -4.66 18.08
C PRO A 132 -6.21 -5.12 18.79
N THR A 133 -6.37 -5.84 19.91
CA THR A 133 -5.25 -6.42 20.67
C THR A 133 -5.28 -7.95 20.60
N GLY A 134 -4.10 -8.56 20.38
CA GLY A 134 -3.96 -10.01 20.33
C GLY A 134 -4.87 -10.67 19.28
N SER A 135 -5.69 -11.64 19.67
CA SER A 135 -6.65 -12.33 18.80
C SER A 135 -8.02 -11.64 18.70
N GLN A 136 -8.33 -10.69 19.58
CA GLN A 136 -9.64 -10.03 19.60
C GLN A 136 -9.77 -9.00 18.48
N ASP A 137 -10.93 -8.96 17.83
CA ASP A 137 -11.30 -7.96 16.82
C ASP A 137 -12.80 -7.63 16.91
N PRO A 138 -13.23 -6.97 18.00
CA PRO A 138 -14.65 -6.75 18.30
C PRO A 138 -15.37 -5.88 17.26
N TYR A 139 -14.63 -5.05 16.52
CA TYR A 139 -15.17 -4.14 15.49
C TYR A 139 -14.88 -4.59 14.05
N ALA A 140 -14.44 -5.85 13.88
CA ALA A 140 -14.10 -6.45 12.59
C ALA A 140 -13.10 -5.63 11.74
N LEU A 141 -12.18 -4.91 12.37
CA LEU A 141 -11.22 -4.04 11.69
C LEU A 141 -10.25 -4.81 10.81
N ARG A 142 -9.88 -6.05 11.18
CA ARG A 142 -8.99 -6.89 10.37
C ARG A 142 -9.66 -7.24 9.05
N ARG A 143 -10.95 -7.55 9.10
CA ARG A 143 -11.76 -7.84 7.93
C ARG A 143 -11.91 -6.61 7.05
N GLN A 144 -12.16 -5.44 7.65
CA GLN A 144 -12.27 -4.18 6.92
C GLN A 144 -10.95 -3.80 6.22
N ALA A 145 -9.82 -3.96 6.90
CA ALA A 145 -8.50 -3.72 6.31
C ALA A 145 -8.20 -4.65 5.13
N LEU A 146 -8.48 -5.96 5.26
CA LEU A 146 -8.37 -6.90 4.15
C LEU A 146 -9.31 -6.55 3.00
N GLY A 147 -10.53 -6.09 3.30
CA GLY A 147 -11.46 -5.60 2.29
C GLY A 147 -10.89 -4.43 1.49
N ILE A 148 -10.30 -3.43 2.16
CA ILE A 148 -9.63 -2.30 1.49
C ILE A 148 -8.47 -2.81 0.63
N ILE A 149 -7.60 -3.66 1.17
CA ILE A 149 -6.45 -4.23 0.45
C ILE A 149 -6.93 -4.92 -0.83
N ASN A 150 -7.90 -5.84 -0.72
CA ASN A 150 -8.40 -6.57 -1.88
C ASN A 150 -9.02 -5.66 -2.95
N ILE A 151 -9.77 -4.63 -2.54
CA ILE A 151 -10.35 -3.65 -3.48
C ILE A 151 -9.25 -2.86 -4.20
N LEU A 152 -8.20 -2.41 -3.49
CA LEU A 152 -7.07 -1.70 -4.10
C LEU A 152 -6.36 -2.57 -5.13
N LEU A 153 -6.10 -3.83 -4.79
CA LEU A 153 -5.41 -4.78 -5.68
C LEU A 153 -6.24 -5.15 -6.90
N ASP A 154 -7.53 -5.42 -6.72
CA ASP A 154 -8.45 -5.78 -7.82
C ASP A 154 -8.72 -4.58 -8.74
N GLY A 155 -8.76 -3.36 -8.19
CA GLY A 155 -8.86 -2.12 -8.97
C GLY A 155 -7.55 -1.64 -9.57
N ASN A 156 -6.42 -2.28 -9.25
CA ASN A 156 -5.07 -1.80 -9.55
C ASN A 156 -4.88 -0.31 -9.19
N TYR A 157 -5.35 0.06 -8.00
CA TYR A 157 -5.30 1.44 -7.51
C TYR A 157 -4.00 1.70 -6.77
N HIS A 158 -3.25 2.69 -7.24
CA HIS A 158 -2.01 3.14 -6.65
C HIS A 158 -2.27 4.37 -5.79
N VAL A 159 -2.03 4.25 -4.47
CA VAL A 159 -2.33 5.32 -3.53
C VAL A 159 -1.40 5.28 -2.33
N SER A 160 -1.01 6.45 -1.83
CA SER A 160 -0.27 6.56 -0.57
C SER A 160 -1.20 6.33 0.61
N LEU A 161 -1.04 5.18 1.27
CA LEU A 161 -1.79 4.82 2.46
C LEU A 161 -1.65 5.85 3.59
N TYR A 162 -0.44 6.39 3.84
CA TYR A 162 -0.22 7.43 4.87
C TYR A 162 -1.07 8.67 4.58
N LYS A 163 -1.13 9.14 3.33
CA LYS A 163 -1.91 10.32 2.95
C LYS A 163 -3.41 10.10 3.12
N VAL A 164 -3.92 8.94 2.69
CA VAL A 164 -5.36 8.65 2.80
C VAL A 164 -5.78 8.47 4.26
N ILE A 165 -4.97 7.77 5.09
CA ILE A 165 -5.24 7.66 6.53
C ILE A 165 -5.22 9.04 7.19
N ALA A 166 -4.21 9.87 6.89
CA ALA A 166 -4.12 11.23 7.43
C ALA A 166 -5.34 12.07 7.04
N GLY A 167 -5.80 11.98 5.79
CA GLY A 167 -7.00 12.65 5.32
C GLY A 167 -8.28 12.15 6.01
N ALA A 168 -8.43 10.84 6.22
CA ALA A 168 -9.56 10.28 6.95
C ALA A 168 -9.58 10.75 8.42
N LEU A 169 -8.43 10.80 9.09
CA LEU A 169 -8.30 11.34 10.45
C LEU A 169 -8.60 12.84 10.51
N TYR A 170 -8.19 13.61 9.49
CA TYR A 170 -8.54 15.02 9.36
C TYR A 170 -10.06 15.21 9.24
N LEU A 171 -10.73 14.42 8.40
CA LEU A 171 -12.18 14.47 8.24
C LEU A 171 -12.95 14.06 9.51
N LEU A 172 -12.34 13.27 10.39
CA LEU A 172 -12.84 12.93 11.72
C LEU A 172 -12.57 14.02 12.78
N ASN A 173 -11.94 15.13 12.41
CA ASN A 173 -11.50 16.20 13.30
C ASN A 173 -10.56 15.73 14.41
N ILE A 174 -9.69 14.77 14.11
CA ILE A 174 -8.68 14.30 15.07
C ILE A 174 -7.54 15.33 15.15
N PRO A 175 -7.07 15.72 16.35
CA PRO A 175 -5.97 16.67 16.50
C PRO A 175 -4.70 16.22 15.76
N ALA A 176 -3.92 17.19 15.28
CA ALA A 176 -2.68 16.91 14.55
C ALA A 176 -1.65 16.13 15.38
N GLU A 177 -1.60 16.35 16.70
CA GLU A 177 -0.70 15.62 17.61
C GLU A 177 -1.04 14.13 17.69
N ASP A 178 -2.32 13.79 17.72
CA ASP A 178 -2.78 12.40 17.74
C ASP A 178 -2.62 11.76 16.35
N THR A 179 -2.88 12.52 15.29
CA THR A 179 -2.71 12.07 13.90
C THR A 179 -1.28 11.59 13.65
N LYS A 180 -0.26 12.31 14.15
CA LYS A 180 1.16 11.89 14.03
C LYS A 180 1.44 10.51 14.62
N LYS A 181 0.69 10.09 15.65
CA LYS A 181 0.83 8.79 16.30
C LYS A 181 -0.05 7.72 15.64
N LEU A 182 -1.26 8.11 15.23
CA LEU A 182 -2.26 7.19 14.69
C LEU A 182 -1.94 6.74 13.26
N VAL A 183 -1.42 7.63 12.40
CA VAL A 183 -1.13 7.26 11.01
C VAL A 183 -0.15 6.08 10.93
N PRO A 184 1.02 6.10 11.61
CA PRO A 184 1.92 4.95 11.59
C PRO A 184 1.31 3.69 12.20
N GLN A 185 0.50 3.82 13.26
CA GLN A 185 -0.15 2.67 13.90
C GLN A 185 -1.16 1.99 12.98
N ILE A 186 -2.00 2.76 12.28
CA ILE A 186 -2.99 2.23 11.34
C ILE A 186 -2.28 1.65 10.11
N ALA A 187 -1.25 2.34 9.59
CA ALA A 187 -0.46 1.84 8.46
C ALA A 187 0.20 0.49 8.81
N GLU A 188 0.83 0.38 9.98
CA GLU A 188 1.43 -0.88 10.45
C GLU A 188 0.38 -1.98 10.64
N PHE A 189 -0.78 -1.64 11.23
CA PHE A 189 -1.91 -2.57 11.34
C PHE A 189 -2.33 -3.13 9.98
N MET A 190 -2.40 -2.28 8.94
CA MET A 190 -2.76 -2.70 7.59
C MET A 190 -1.61 -3.47 6.91
N LYS A 191 -0.34 -3.06 7.09
CA LYS A 191 0.85 -3.76 6.58
C LYS A 191 0.92 -5.19 7.12
N GLN A 192 0.59 -5.41 8.40
CA GLN A 192 0.52 -6.76 8.97
C GLN A 192 -0.57 -7.63 8.33
N ARG A 193 -1.68 -7.04 7.87
CA ARG A 193 -2.72 -7.79 7.13
C ARG A 193 -2.25 -8.14 5.73
N LEU A 194 -1.58 -7.20 5.07
CA LEU A 194 -0.95 -7.45 3.77
C LEU A 194 0.08 -8.58 3.87
N ARG A 195 0.93 -8.57 4.90
CA ARG A 195 1.92 -9.62 5.19
C ARG A 195 1.27 -10.99 5.27
N ASN A 196 0.25 -11.14 6.11
CA ASN A 196 -0.44 -12.42 6.29
C ASN A 196 -1.12 -12.88 5.00
N MET A 197 -1.77 -11.96 4.28
CA MET A 197 -2.41 -12.27 2.99
C MET A 197 -1.41 -12.79 1.96
N LEU A 198 -0.21 -12.20 1.87
CA LEU A 198 0.82 -12.66 0.93
C LEU A 198 1.36 -14.04 1.31
N MET A 199 1.54 -14.30 2.61
CA MET A 199 1.93 -15.63 3.11
C MET A 199 0.86 -16.68 2.81
N ASP A 200 -0.42 -16.36 3.00
CA ASP A 200 -1.54 -17.26 2.70
C ASP A 200 -1.65 -17.54 1.18
N GLN A 201 -1.18 -16.62 0.34
CA GLN A 201 -1.06 -16.81 -1.12
C GLN A 201 0.15 -17.66 -1.53
N GLY A 202 0.95 -18.15 -0.57
CA GLY A 202 2.11 -19.01 -0.82
C GLY A 202 3.41 -18.27 -1.14
N ILE A 203 3.48 -16.95 -0.91
CA ILE A 203 4.73 -16.19 -1.03
C ILE A 203 5.61 -16.50 0.19
N ARG A 204 6.91 -16.75 -0.06
CA ARG A 204 7.86 -17.06 1.01
C ARG A 204 7.95 -15.91 2.02
N TYR A 205 8.05 -16.24 3.31
CA TYR A 205 8.06 -15.24 4.39
C TYR A 205 9.20 -14.22 4.25
N ASP A 206 10.37 -14.66 3.81
CA ASP A 206 11.56 -13.83 3.63
C ASP A 206 11.45 -12.86 2.45
N VAL A 207 10.76 -13.28 1.38
CA VAL A 207 10.37 -12.41 0.26
C VAL A 207 9.37 -11.34 0.72
N VAL A 208 8.38 -11.72 1.54
CA VAL A 208 7.42 -10.75 2.09
C VAL A 208 8.13 -9.73 2.97
N ASP A 209 9.01 -10.19 3.86
CA ASP A 209 9.77 -9.31 4.75
C ASP A 209 10.73 -8.40 3.95
N ALA A 210 11.34 -8.90 2.87
CA ALA A 210 12.19 -8.12 1.97
C ALA A 210 11.46 -6.93 1.34
N VAL A 211 10.22 -7.15 0.88
CA VAL A 211 9.45 -6.10 0.22
C VAL A 211 8.83 -5.13 1.23
N LEU A 212 8.37 -5.63 2.39
CA LEU A 212 7.79 -4.80 3.45
C LEU A 212 8.83 -4.05 4.29
N ALA A 213 10.11 -4.37 4.17
CA ALA A 213 11.20 -3.65 4.83
C ALA A 213 11.31 -2.19 4.35
N ASP A 214 10.86 -1.90 3.12
CA ASP A 214 10.80 -0.54 2.59
C ASP A 214 9.77 0.30 3.37
N GLN A 215 10.29 1.19 4.23
CA GLN A 215 9.47 2.09 5.04
C GLN A 215 8.93 3.28 4.24
N MET A 216 9.54 3.62 3.09
CA MET A 216 9.14 4.76 2.28
C MET A 216 7.96 4.41 1.39
N ASN A 217 7.84 3.15 1.00
CA ASN A 217 6.75 2.67 0.18
C ASN A 217 5.52 2.28 1.03
N ASP A 218 4.39 2.90 0.71
CA ASP A 218 3.10 2.69 1.35
C ASP A 218 1.99 2.39 0.33
N ASP A 219 2.36 2.10 -0.92
CA ASP A 219 1.45 1.68 -1.97
C ASP A 219 1.34 0.15 -1.97
N PHE A 220 0.20 -0.35 -1.51
CA PHE A 220 -0.02 -1.79 -1.41
C PHE A 220 -0.08 -2.49 -2.76
N THR A 221 -0.53 -1.83 -3.82
CA THR A 221 -0.60 -2.43 -5.15
C THR A 221 0.79 -2.64 -5.72
N ASP A 222 1.65 -1.64 -5.56
CA ASP A 222 3.09 -1.72 -5.89
C ASP A 222 3.81 -2.80 -5.06
N LEU A 223 3.61 -2.83 -3.73
CA LEU A 223 4.23 -3.83 -2.84
C LEU A 223 3.84 -5.27 -3.21
N VAL A 224 2.57 -5.54 -3.56
CA VAL A 224 2.16 -6.88 -3.97
C VAL A 224 2.77 -7.29 -5.31
N ALA A 225 2.87 -6.37 -6.27
CA ALA A 225 3.50 -6.64 -7.54
C ALA A 225 5.00 -6.96 -7.39
N ARG A 226 5.71 -6.22 -6.52
CA ARG A 226 7.09 -6.52 -6.11
C ARG A 226 7.22 -7.89 -5.48
N ALA A 227 6.37 -8.20 -4.50
CA ALA A 227 6.41 -9.47 -3.78
C ALA A 227 6.20 -10.66 -4.72
N LYS A 228 5.26 -10.57 -5.66
CA LYS A 228 5.02 -11.62 -6.67
C LYS A 228 6.22 -11.79 -7.60
N ALA A 229 6.75 -10.69 -8.14
CA ALA A 229 7.90 -10.72 -9.04
C ALA A 229 9.15 -11.29 -8.35
N LEU A 230 9.43 -10.85 -7.12
CA LEU A 230 10.55 -11.34 -6.33
C LEU A 230 10.38 -12.82 -5.96
N ASN A 231 9.18 -13.27 -5.60
CA ASN A 231 8.91 -14.68 -5.32
C ASN A 231 9.16 -15.58 -6.53
N SER A 232 8.75 -15.13 -7.73
CA SER A 232 9.04 -15.83 -8.98
C SER A 232 10.53 -15.82 -9.31
N PHE A 233 11.23 -14.70 -9.08
CA PHE A 233 12.66 -14.59 -9.33
C PHE A 233 13.48 -15.48 -8.41
N VAL A 234 13.14 -15.57 -7.12
CA VAL A 234 13.84 -16.42 -6.14
C VAL A 234 13.80 -17.91 -6.53
N ALA A 235 12.83 -18.33 -7.34
CA ALA A 235 12.78 -19.68 -7.89
C ALA A 235 13.69 -19.91 -9.13
N SER A 236 14.32 -18.85 -9.66
CA SER A 236 15.21 -18.92 -10.83
C SER A 236 16.64 -19.36 -10.47
N ALA A 237 17.38 -19.85 -11.47
CA ALA A 237 18.78 -20.25 -11.30
C ALA A 237 19.74 -19.07 -11.04
N GLU A 238 19.34 -17.85 -11.38
CA GLU A 238 20.15 -16.63 -11.28
C GLU A 238 20.05 -15.98 -9.88
N ALA A 239 18.99 -16.30 -9.13
CA ALA A 239 18.72 -15.70 -7.83
C ALA A 239 19.84 -15.89 -6.80
N PRO A 240 20.48 -17.06 -6.65
CA PRO A 240 21.54 -17.22 -5.65
C PRO A 240 22.71 -16.26 -5.85
N ALA A 241 23.10 -16.03 -7.11
CA ALA A 241 24.22 -15.15 -7.45
C ALA A 241 23.89 -13.68 -7.16
N LEU A 242 22.68 -13.23 -7.54
CA LEU A 242 22.24 -11.86 -7.26
C LEU A 242 22.07 -11.60 -5.76
N ILE A 243 21.42 -12.51 -5.03
CA ILE A 243 21.20 -12.38 -3.57
C ILE A 243 22.55 -12.32 -2.83
N GLN A 244 23.52 -13.16 -3.21
CA GLN A 244 24.86 -13.14 -2.62
C GLN A 244 25.58 -11.82 -2.90
N ALA A 245 25.55 -11.35 -4.14
CA ALA A 245 26.15 -10.07 -4.53
C ALA A 245 25.51 -8.90 -3.76
N ALA A 246 24.17 -8.82 -3.75
CA ALA A 246 23.42 -7.78 -3.06
C ALA A 246 23.66 -7.79 -1.54
N THR A 247 23.71 -8.97 -0.91
CA THR A 247 24.00 -9.12 0.53
C THR A 247 25.40 -8.59 0.89
N ARG A 248 26.41 -8.86 0.05
CA ARG A 248 27.77 -8.34 0.24
C ARG A 248 27.80 -6.81 0.15
N VAL A 249 27.14 -6.25 -0.86
CA VAL A 249 27.01 -4.81 -1.06
C VAL A 249 26.31 -4.18 0.14
N ALA A 250 25.14 -4.70 0.55
CA ALA A 250 24.35 -4.20 1.67
C ALA A 250 25.12 -4.22 3.00
N ASN A 251 25.86 -5.30 3.28
CA ASN A 251 26.66 -5.41 4.51
C ASN A 251 27.82 -4.42 4.57
N LEU A 252 28.42 -4.07 3.43
CA LEU A 252 29.44 -3.03 3.37
C LEU A 252 28.84 -1.63 3.49
N CYS A 253 27.65 -1.40 2.92
CA CYS A 253 26.94 -0.13 3.05
C CYS A 253 26.57 0.20 4.50
N LYS A 254 26.45 -0.80 5.40
CA LYS A 254 26.27 -0.55 6.86
C LYS A 254 27.44 0.19 7.51
N LYS A 255 28.61 0.25 6.86
CA LYS A 255 29.81 0.96 7.33
C LYS A 255 29.90 2.40 6.80
N ILE A 256 28.87 2.88 6.10
CA ILE A 256 28.79 4.27 5.65
C ILE A 256 28.46 5.13 6.86
N GLU A 257 29.39 5.99 7.25
CA GLU A 257 29.20 6.98 8.32
C GLU A 257 28.70 8.31 7.74
N GLU A 258 29.11 8.66 6.52
CA GLU A 258 28.72 9.87 5.80
C GLU A 258 28.37 9.55 4.35
N GLU A 259 27.22 10.05 3.88
CA GLU A 259 26.86 10.00 2.47
C GLU A 259 27.76 10.94 1.66
N SER A 260 28.33 10.43 0.58
CA SER A 260 29.20 11.20 -0.30
C SER A 260 28.80 10.96 -1.76
N ALA A 261 28.99 11.97 -2.60
CA ALA A 261 28.76 11.84 -4.03
C ALA A 261 29.90 11.03 -4.69
N ILE A 262 29.54 10.24 -5.68
CA ILE A 262 30.53 9.49 -6.47
C ILE A 262 31.37 10.49 -7.27
N ASN A 263 32.69 10.36 -7.14
CA ASN A 263 33.68 11.16 -7.83
C ASN A 263 34.51 10.26 -8.78
N PRO A 264 34.27 10.31 -10.10
CA PRO A 264 35.01 9.52 -11.08
C PRO A 264 36.52 9.83 -11.14
N GLN A 265 36.96 11.00 -10.67
CA GLN A 265 38.38 11.36 -10.65
C GLN A 265 39.16 10.63 -9.56
N LEU A 266 38.46 10.02 -8.59
CA LEU A 266 39.06 9.19 -7.54
C LEU A 266 39.12 7.71 -7.92
N PHE A 267 38.73 7.35 -9.15
CA PHE A 267 38.82 5.96 -9.59
C PHE A 267 40.28 5.56 -9.82
N ALA A 268 40.73 4.54 -9.09
CA ALA A 268 42.08 4.01 -9.15
C ALA A 268 42.17 2.72 -9.96
N VAL A 269 41.08 1.96 -10.04
CA VAL A 269 41.02 0.64 -10.71
C VAL A 269 39.95 0.66 -11.80
N GLU A 270 40.24 0.02 -12.94
CA GLU A 270 39.30 -0.04 -14.08
C GLU A 270 37.94 -0.64 -13.69
N ALA A 271 37.94 -1.60 -12.74
CA ALA A 271 36.73 -2.23 -12.21
C ALA A 271 35.75 -1.23 -11.56
N GLU A 272 36.25 -0.12 -10.98
CA GLU A 272 35.40 0.93 -10.38
C GLU A 272 34.64 1.70 -11.47
N GLY A 273 35.34 2.07 -12.54
CA GLY A 273 34.73 2.73 -13.70
C GLY A 273 33.75 1.81 -14.43
N ALA A 274 34.08 0.52 -14.57
CA ALA A 274 33.21 -0.48 -15.17
C ALA A 274 31.91 -0.66 -14.35
N LEU A 275 32.02 -0.79 -13.03
CA LEU A 275 30.86 -0.90 -12.14
C LEU A 275 30.01 0.37 -12.16
N HIS A 276 30.64 1.55 -12.15
CA HIS A 276 29.92 2.83 -12.23
C HIS A 276 29.12 2.95 -13.54
N ASN A 277 29.73 2.62 -14.68
CA ASN A 277 29.05 2.68 -15.97
C ASN A 277 27.90 1.66 -16.06
N ALA A 278 28.11 0.44 -15.54
CA ALA A 278 27.07 -0.58 -15.48
C ALA A 278 25.91 -0.14 -14.56
N ALA A 279 26.21 0.43 -13.40
CA ALA A 279 25.20 0.95 -12.48
C ALA A 279 24.40 2.11 -13.09
N MET A 280 25.06 3.06 -13.77
CA MET A 280 24.36 4.14 -14.47
C MET A 280 23.42 3.63 -15.57
N ALA A 281 23.88 2.66 -16.37
CA ALA A 281 23.07 2.05 -17.42
C ALA A 281 21.85 1.31 -16.83
N ALA A 282 22.09 0.47 -15.82
CA ALA A 282 21.03 -0.28 -15.14
C ALA A 282 20.03 0.66 -14.44
N SER A 283 20.50 1.73 -13.78
CA SER A 283 19.64 2.71 -13.12
C SER A 283 18.63 3.34 -14.09
N LYS A 284 19.06 3.67 -15.31
CA LYS A 284 18.17 4.22 -16.34
C LYS A 284 17.08 3.23 -16.76
N GLU A 285 17.46 1.98 -17.04
CA GLU A 285 16.51 0.94 -17.45
C GLU A 285 15.57 0.54 -16.31
N VAL A 286 16.09 0.45 -15.09
CA VAL A 286 15.30 0.20 -13.87
C VAL A 286 14.29 1.32 -13.64
N LEU A 287 14.65 2.58 -13.82
CA LEU A 287 13.70 3.69 -13.71
C LEU A 287 12.56 3.55 -14.73
N VAL A 288 12.88 3.21 -15.98
CA VAL A 288 11.86 2.99 -17.03
C VAL A 288 10.96 1.80 -16.68
N ALA A 289 11.52 0.67 -16.25
CA ALA A 289 10.75 -0.52 -15.89
C ALA A 289 9.89 -0.28 -14.64
N ALA A 290 10.42 0.42 -13.63
CA ALA A 290 9.70 0.78 -12.41
C ALA A 290 8.51 1.69 -12.68
N THR A 291 8.62 2.66 -13.62
CA THR A 291 7.45 3.48 -14.02
C THR A 291 6.33 2.69 -14.69
N LYS A 292 6.63 1.49 -15.20
CA LYS A 292 5.67 0.56 -15.80
C LYS A 292 5.24 -0.57 -14.86
N TYR A 293 5.72 -0.57 -13.61
CA TYR A 293 5.49 -1.65 -12.64
C TYR A 293 5.99 -3.03 -13.13
N ASP A 294 6.98 -3.06 -14.03
CA ASP A 294 7.58 -4.29 -14.54
C ASP A 294 8.80 -4.69 -13.71
N TYR A 295 8.53 -5.28 -12.53
CA TYR A 295 9.60 -5.67 -11.61
C TYR A 295 10.40 -6.89 -12.08
N ALA A 296 9.86 -7.69 -13.01
CA ALA A 296 10.63 -8.76 -13.62
C ALA A 296 11.77 -8.19 -14.47
N ALA A 297 11.49 -7.14 -15.26
CA ALA A 297 12.53 -6.40 -15.98
C ALA A 297 13.52 -5.71 -15.03
N VAL A 298 13.04 -5.12 -13.92
CA VAL A 298 13.93 -4.53 -12.89
C VAL A 298 14.92 -5.57 -12.34
N LEU A 299 14.45 -6.77 -12.00
CA LEU A 299 15.32 -7.84 -11.49
C LEU A 299 16.29 -8.34 -12.57
N ALA A 300 15.86 -8.44 -13.83
CA ALA A 300 16.75 -8.80 -14.93
C ALA A 300 17.88 -7.79 -15.14
N GLU A 301 17.62 -6.49 -14.98
CA GLU A 301 18.68 -5.47 -15.00
C GLU A 301 19.61 -5.58 -13.78
N ALA A 302 19.07 -5.90 -12.60
CA ALA A 302 19.88 -6.13 -11.41
C ALA A 302 20.82 -7.34 -11.58
N VAL A 303 20.39 -8.42 -12.25
CA VAL A 303 21.23 -9.59 -12.55
C VAL A 303 22.47 -9.20 -13.38
N LYS A 304 22.35 -8.24 -14.31
CA LYS A 304 23.50 -7.78 -15.13
C LYS A 304 24.59 -7.12 -14.29
N LEU A 305 24.29 -6.67 -13.08
CA LEU A 305 25.27 -6.09 -12.17
C LEU A 305 26.09 -7.15 -11.41
N VAL A 306 25.70 -8.43 -11.43
CA VAL A 306 26.41 -9.50 -10.71
C VAL A 306 27.87 -9.60 -11.14
N ASP A 307 28.16 -9.67 -12.45
CA ASP A 307 29.52 -9.79 -12.96
C ASP A 307 30.38 -8.55 -12.64
N PRO A 308 29.91 -7.30 -12.89
CA PRO A 308 30.61 -6.10 -12.45
C PRO A 308 30.86 -6.03 -10.94
N ILE A 309 29.91 -6.46 -10.11
CA ILE A 309 30.06 -6.48 -8.64
C ILE A 309 31.14 -7.48 -8.23
N ASN A 310 31.13 -8.69 -8.78
CA ASN A 310 32.13 -9.71 -8.48
C ASN A 310 33.53 -9.24 -8.87
N LYS A 311 33.68 -8.70 -10.09
CA LYS A 311 34.96 -8.15 -10.55
C LYS A 311 35.45 -6.99 -9.67
N PHE A 312 34.56 -6.09 -9.27
CA PHE A 312 34.89 -5.02 -8.33
C PHE A 312 35.42 -5.60 -7.00
N PHE A 313 34.76 -6.62 -6.45
CA PHE A 313 35.22 -7.21 -5.19
C PHE A 313 36.50 -8.05 -5.31
N GLU A 314 36.82 -8.58 -6.48
CA GLU A 314 38.07 -9.29 -6.75
C GLU A 314 39.24 -8.30 -6.90
N ASP A 315 39.03 -7.20 -7.61
CA ASP A 315 40.09 -6.26 -7.99
C ASP A 315 40.25 -5.08 -7.00
N VAL A 316 39.24 -4.78 -6.17
CA VAL A 316 39.17 -3.56 -5.37
C VAL A 316 39.04 -3.85 -3.87
N MET A 317 40.00 -3.36 -3.09
CA MET A 317 39.93 -3.37 -1.62
C MET A 317 39.12 -2.17 -1.12
N VAL A 318 37.87 -2.39 -0.71
CA VAL A 318 36.93 -1.31 -0.32
C VAL A 318 37.42 -0.48 0.86
N MET A 319 38.10 -1.11 1.83
CA MET A 319 38.65 -0.43 3.01
C MET A 319 40.05 0.12 2.70
N ASP A 320 40.10 1.24 2.00
CA ASP A 320 41.34 1.95 1.67
C ASP A 320 41.85 2.81 2.84
N GLU A 321 43.15 3.11 2.85
CA GLU A 321 43.76 4.02 3.83
C GLU A 321 43.38 5.48 3.54
N ASP A 322 43.19 5.87 2.27
CA ASP A 322 42.66 7.18 1.92
C ASP A 322 41.13 7.20 2.13
N VAL A 323 40.71 7.98 3.13
CA VAL A 323 39.30 8.19 3.48
C VAL A 323 38.47 8.63 2.27
N ARG A 324 39.04 9.40 1.34
CA ARG A 324 38.31 9.89 0.15
C ARG A 324 38.03 8.75 -0.83
N VAL A 325 39.00 7.85 -1.03
CA VAL A 325 38.85 6.69 -1.93
C VAL A 325 37.88 5.68 -1.30
N LYS A 326 38.03 5.41 0.00
CA LYS A 326 37.09 4.59 0.77
C LYS A 326 35.65 5.10 0.63
N ASN A 327 35.42 6.39 0.88
CA ASN A 327 34.09 6.98 0.80
C ASN A 327 33.53 6.93 -0.63
N ASN A 328 34.35 7.17 -1.65
CA ASN A 328 33.94 7.05 -3.06
C ASN A 328 33.52 5.62 -3.44
N ARG A 329 34.28 4.61 -3.00
CA ARG A 329 33.95 3.19 -3.20
C ARG A 329 32.66 2.80 -2.49
N LEU A 330 32.45 3.29 -1.28
CA LEU A 330 31.20 3.06 -0.54
C LEU A 330 30.00 3.76 -1.20
N ALA A 331 30.17 4.97 -1.73
CA ALA A 331 29.14 5.66 -2.48
C ALA A 331 28.75 4.90 -3.77
N LEU A 332 29.74 4.32 -4.46
CA LEU A 332 29.48 3.45 -5.62
C LEU A 332 28.68 2.21 -5.23
N LEU A 333 29.04 1.56 -4.12
CA LEU A 333 28.30 0.42 -3.59
C LEU A 333 26.88 0.80 -3.14
N ALA A 334 26.68 2.00 -2.59
CA ALA A 334 25.36 2.50 -2.24
C ALA A 334 24.47 2.66 -3.48
N ALA A 335 24.99 3.24 -4.57
CA ALA A 335 24.25 3.35 -5.83
C ALA A 335 23.87 1.97 -6.40
N VAL A 336 24.76 0.98 -6.30
CA VAL A 336 24.47 -0.41 -6.70
C VAL A 336 23.44 -1.08 -5.78
N LYS A 337 23.50 -0.79 -4.47
CA LYS A 337 22.51 -1.26 -3.50
C LYS A 337 21.12 -0.75 -3.88
N ASP A 338 20.98 0.52 -4.22
CA ASP A 338 19.68 1.12 -4.57
C ASP A 338 19.07 0.44 -5.81
N ILE A 339 19.90 0.01 -6.77
CA ILE A 339 19.45 -0.73 -7.95
C ILE A 339 19.10 -2.17 -7.61
N THR A 340 19.97 -2.87 -6.88
CA THR A 340 19.75 -4.30 -6.56
C THR A 340 18.60 -4.50 -5.56
N HIS A 341 18.35 -3.52 -4.68
CA HIS A 341 17.24 -3.52 -3.73
C HIS A 341 16.00 -2.79 -4.26
N ALA A 342 15.98 -2.43 -5.55
CA ALA A 342 14.89 -1.67 -6.15
C ALA A 342 13.53 -2.39 -6.10
N VAL A 343 13.48 -3.71 -5.90
CA VAL A 343 12.24 -4.50 -5.74
C VAL A 343 11.98 -4.87 -4.28
N GLY A 344 13.02 -5.05 -3.47
CA GLY A 344 12.95 -5.39 -2.06
C GLY A 344 14.35 -5.59 -1.49
N ASP A 345 14.47 -5.62 -0.16
CA ASP A 345 15.76 -5.86 0.51
C ASP A 345 16.22 -7.31 0.29
N LEU A 346 17.08 -7.53 -0.71
CA LEU A 346 17.58 -8.87 -1.02
C LEU A 346 18.44 -9.47 0.10
N SER A 347 18.92 -8.65 1.04
CA SER A 347 19.80 -9.11 2.12
C SER A 347 19.07 -9.88 3.23
N VAL A 348 17.73 -9.83 3.26
CA VAL A 348 16.93 -10.60 4.23
C VAL A 348 16.43 -11.95 3.67
N ILE A 349 16.67 -12.23 2.39
CA ILE A 349 16.27 -13.49 1.76
C ILE A 349 17.20 -14.61 2.20
N VAL A 350 16.64 -15.71 2.70
CA VAL A 350 17.41 -16.87 3.18
C VAL A 350 17.65 -17.82 2.01
N GLN A 351 18.92 -18.19 1.77
CA GLN A 351 19.32 -19.16 0.75
C GLN A 351 19.20 -20.60 1.26
#